data_AF-A0A921JZT8-F1
#
_entry.id   AF-A0A921JZT8-F1
#
_cell.length_a   1.000
_cell.length_b   1.000
_cell.length_c   1.000
_cell.angle_alpha   90.00
_cell.angle_beta   90.00
_cell.angle_gamma   90.00
#
_symmetry.space_group_name_H-M   'P 1'
#
loop_
_entity.id
_entity.type
_entity.pdbx_description
1 polymer ?
#
loop_
_entity_poly.entity_id
_entity_poly.type
_entity_poly.pdbx_seq_one_letter_code
_entity_poly.pdbx_strand_id
1 'polypeptide(L)'
;MNVSIVFDYILIALVGGVGSILANKGIAVFNDGLRPIMPEYLDGKIDRKELAATSFAVSFGLIIGFGIPVSIGSTILVAHSILLAADIIGTWTPNNKWGTPLAGIIGAVYGAGILLGLSFVVKLFKLLPVNFLDALSLLGGPILLAFCVFPALAVASQHGIKKGSTTFIITFLAYLLVTKFGTFTLPNGMKITLNAVGMTLLVAMICMIYYAAKIKGTGSSNEGLVNVFSSRVERIKKNWFWLSLMGGLITAASSELIIAVDVLPQQLLVKDQVMEAAIATFARAIGFIPLVFSTAIVTGVYGTAGTTLIFAIGLLLKGQPILAFIAGFFWMWIEVQALSGTAKGLDKFPGLRDMGEHIRTSLQDTISIALLIGAALACNKMAPDIGYFWIIGAWLLNKKMKKPLVDMAVGPIAAIALGILLNILRLIHLF
;
A
#
# COMPACT_ATOMS: atom_id res chain seq x y z
N MET A 1 17.43 -25.99 -3.57
CA MET A 1 16.80 -24.66 -3.38
C MET A 1 17.42 -24.06 -2.13
N ASN A 2 17.89 -22.81 -2.16
CA ASN A 2 18.56 -22.18 -1.02
C ASN A 2 17.59 -22.08 0.17
N VAL A 3 18.02 -22.33 1.41
CA VAL A 3 17.12 -22.41 2.59
C VAL A 3 16.34 -21.10 2.80
N SER A 4 16.99 -19.96 2.55
CA SER A 4 16.36 -18.63 2.61
C SER A 4 15.21 -18.48 1.60
N ILE A 5 15.35 -19.02 0.38
CA ILE A 5 14.29 -18.95 -0.63
C ILE A 5 13.06 -19.74 -0.18
N VAL A 6 13.25 -20.94 0.39
CA VAL A 6 12.14 -21.77 0.91
C VAL A 6 11.37 -21.02 1.99
N PHE A 7 12.09 -20.34 2.88
CA PHE A 7 11.50 -19.55 3.96
C PHE A 7 10.60 -18.43 3.43
N ASP A 8 11.06 -17.69 2.41
CA ASP A 8 10.28 -16.60 1.80
C ASP A 8 8.95 -17.10 1.20
N TYR A 9 8.98 -18.25 0.52
CA TYR A 9 7.79 -18.88 -0.03
C TYR A 9 6.80 -19.30 1.06
N ILE A 10 7.29 -19.93 2.14
CA ILE A 10 6.45 -20.33 3.26
C ILE A 10 5.81 -19.09 3.90
N LEU A 11 6.60 -18.04 4.11
CA LEU A 11 6.13 -16.84 4.78
C LEU A 11 5.05 -16.12 3.99
N ILE A 12 5.24 -15.95 2.68
CA ILE A 12 4.22 -15.35 1.81
C ILE A 12 3.00 -16.25 1.63
N ALA A 13 3.18 -17.58 1.60
CA ALA A 13 2.05 -18.51 1.61
C ALA A 13 1.22 -18.36 2.90
N LEU A 14 1.87 -18.20 4.06
CA LEU A 14 1.18 -17.96 5.32
C LEU A 14 0.43 -16.61 5.33
N VAL A 15 1.05 -15.54 4.80
CA VAL A 15 0.40 -14.23 4.64
C VAL A 15 -0.86 -14.36 3.76
N GLY A 16 -0.75 -14.98 2.58
CA GLY A 16 -1.90 -15.18 1.68
C GLY A 16 -2.99 -16.06 2.30
N GLY A 17 -2.60 -17.15 2.98
CA GLY A 17 -3.53 -18.09 3.59
C GLY A 17 -4.27 -17.51 4.80
N VAL A 18 -3.55 -16.91 5.76
CA VAL A 18 -4.17 -16.29 6.94
C VAL A 18 -5.00 -15.08 6.54
N GLY A 19 -4.53 -14.26 5.59
CA GLY A 19 -5.31 -13.15 5.04
C GLY A 19 -6.64 -13.63 4.43
N SER A 20 -6.62 -14.74 3.69
CA SER A 20 -7.83 -15.30 3.07
C SER A 20 -8.81 -15.86 4.11
N ILE A 21 -8.30 -16.46 5.20
CA ILE A 21 -9.11 -16.92 6.33
C ILE A 21 -9.78 -15.73 7.04
N LEU A 22 -9.03 -14.64 7.26
CA LEU A 22 -9.54 -13.43 7.89
C LEU A 22 -10.67 -12.80 7.07
N ALA A 23 -10.49 -12.68 5.76
CA ALA A 23 -11.51 -12.18 4.84
C ALA A 23 -12.71 -13.13 4.77
N ASN A 24 -12.48 -14.44 4.71
CA ASN A 24 -13.55 -15.46 4.65
C ASN A 24 -14.49 -15.39 5.87
N LYS A 25 -13.93 -15.20 7.06
CA LYS A 25 -14.66 -15.06 8.33
C LYS A 25 -15.23 -13.65 8.56
N GLY A 26 -14.89 -12.69 7.71
CA GLY A 26 -15.22 -11.27 7.92
C GLY A 26 -14.65 -10.73 9.23
N ILE A 27 -13.39 -11.09 9.55
CA ILE A 27 -12.64 -10.57 10.69
C ILE A 27 -11.84 -9.34 10.24
N ALA A 28 -11.14 -9.45 9.11
CA ALA A 28 -10.38 -8.36 8.52
C ALA A 28 -10.39 -8.45 7.00
N VAL A 29 -10.29 -7.29 6.36
CA VAL A 29 -10.05 -7.15 4.92
C VAL A 29 -8.99 -6.10 4.69
N PHE A 30 -8.22 -6.22 3.61
CA PHE A 30 -7.19 -5.26 3.26
C PHE A 30 -7.75 -4.09 2.45
N ASN A 31 -8.69 -4.35 1.55
CA ASN A 31 -9.28 -3.32 0.71
C ASN A 31 -10.20 -2.39 1.52
N ASP A 32 -9.82 -1.12 1.62
CA ASP A 32 -10.61 -0.10 2.29
C ASP A 32 -11.98 0.12 1.61
N GLY A 33 -12.11 -0.12 0.31
CA GLY A 33 -13.40 -0.05 -0.39
C GLY A 33 -14.33 -1.24 -0.10
N LEU A 34 -13.77 -2.38 0.31
CA LEU A 34 -14.56 -3.56 0.69
C LEU A 34 -15.06 -3.47 2.13
N ARG A 35 -14.28 -2.84 3.02
CA ARG A 35 -14.57 -2.80 4.46
C ARG A 35 -15.96 -2.21 4.80
N PRO A 36 -16.42 -1.10 4.18
CA PRO A 36 -17.77 -0.56 4.40
C PRO A 36 -18.91 -1.47 3.93
N ILE A 37 -18.64 -2.41 3.02
CA ILE A 37 -19.63 -3.35 2.48
C ILE A 37 -19.76 -4.61 3.34
N MET A 38 -18.68 -4.99 4.05
CA MET A 38 -18.69 -6.17 4.91
C MET A 38 -19.86 -6.24 5.91
N PRO A 39 -20.27 -5.14 6.58
CA PRO A 39 -21.44 -5.13 7.44
C PRO A 39 -22.73 -5.57 6.74
N GLU A 40 -22.92 -5.22 5.46
CA GLU A 40 -24.12 -5.61 4.72
C GLU A 40 -24.22 -7.13 4.62
N TYR A 41 -23.10 -7.82 4.42
CA TYR A 41 -23.05 -9.28 4.43
C TYR A 41 -23.22 -9.84 5.84
N LEU A 42 -22.57 -9.25 6.84
CA LEU A 42 -22.62 -9.71 8.22
C LEU A 42 -23.99 -9.52 8.87
N ASP A 43 -24.72 -8.50 8.45
CA ASP A 43 -26.09 -8.19 8.86
C ASP A 43 -27.13 -8.93 7.97
N GLY A 44 -26.69 -9.73 6.98
CA GLY A 44 -27.55 -10.57 6.13
C GLY A 44 -28.32 -9.84 5.03
N LYS A 45 -27.92 -8.61 4.68
CA LYS A 45 -28.55 -7.78 3.63
C LYS A 45 -28.12 -8.15 2.23
N ILE A 46 -26.86 -8.58 2.08
CA ILE A 46 -26.32 -9.10 0.81
C ILE A 46 -25.89 -10.55 1.01
N ASP A 47 -25.95 -11.32 -0.07
CA ASP A 47 -25.48 -12.70 -0.04
C ASP A 47 -23.96 -12.80 -0.24
N ARG A 48 -23.41 -14.02 -0.12
CA ARG A 48 -21.97 -14.24 -0.31
C ARG A 48 -21.51 -13.99 -1.74
N LYS A 49 -22.38 -14.21 -2.74
CA LYS A 49 -22.06 -14.03 -4.16
C LYS A 49 -21.94 -12.54 -4.51
N GLU A 50 -22.84 -11.73 -3.97
CA GLU A 50 -22.80 -10.26 -4.08
C GLU A 50 -21.55 -9.70 -3.40
N LEU A 51 -21.20 -10.20 -2.21
CA LEU A 51 -19.95 -9.83 -1.54
C LEU A 51 -18.72 -10.22 -2.38
N ALA A 52 -18.70 -11.43 -2.92
CA ALA A 52 -17.63 -11.93 -3.78
C ALA A 52 -17.47 -11.10 -5.07
N ALA A 53 -18.58 -10.74 -5.72
CA ALA A 53 -18.58 -9.89 -6.91
C ALA A 53 -18.07 -8.48 -6.59
N THR A 54 -18.49 -7.92 -5.45
CA THR A 54 -18.04 -6.59 -5.00
C THR A 54 -16.56 -6.60 -4.68
N SER A 55 -16.09 -7.58 -3.92
CA SER A 55 -14.68 -7.76 -3.58
C SER A 55 -13.80 -7.87 -4.83
N PHE A 56 -14.23 -8.65 -5.82
CA PHE A 56 -13.53 -8.73 -7.11
C PHE A 56 -13.50 -7.38 -7.81
N ALA A 57 -14.63 -6.68 -7.91
CA ALA A 57 -14.72 -5.39 -8.61
C ALA A 57 -13.80 -4.32 -8.01
N VAL A 58 -13.72 -4.23 -6.67
CA VAL A 58 -12.91 -3.19 -6.00
C VAL A 58 -11.42 -3.55 -5.90
N SER A 59 -11.07 -4.83 -6.00
CA SER A 59 -9.70 -5.32 -5.76
C SER A 59 -8.95 -5.69 -7.04
N PHE A 60 -9.63 -6.27 -8.03
CA PHE A 60 -8.98 -6.86 -9.20
C PHE A 60 -8.13 -5.84 -9.97
N GLY A 61 -8.69 -4.66 -10.27
CA GLY A 61 -7.99 -3.60 -11.02
C GLY A 61 -6.71 -3.12 -10.32
N LEU A 62 -6.70 -3.09 -8.99
CA LEU A 62 -5.52 -2.74 -8.20
C LEU A 62 -4.48 -3.87 -8.21
N ILE A 63 -4.88 -5.14 -8.21
CA ILE A 63 -3.94 -6.27 -8.27
C ILE A 63 -3.23 -6.29 -9.62
N ILE A 64 -3.99 -6.32 -10.72
CA ILE A 64 -3.43 -6.49 -12.08
C ILE A 64 -2.78 -5.22 -12.60
N GLY A 65 -3.20 -4.06 -12.10
CA GLY A 65 -2.78 -2.78 -12.63
C GLY A 65 -1.75 -2.04 -11.80
N PHE A 66 -1.72 -2.31 -10.50
CA PHE A 66 -0.85 -1.61 -9.56
C PHE A 66 0.09 -2.56 -8.82
N GLY A 67 -0.44 -3.57 -8.14
CA GLY A 67 0.36 -4.51 -7.35
C GLY A 67 1.38 -5.29 -8.18
N ILE A 68 0.90 -6.10 -9.12
CA ILE A 68 1.76 -6.98 -9.94
C ILE A 68 2.71 -6.16 -10.84
N PRO A 69 2.24 -5.17 -11.62
CA PRO A 69 3.11 -4.44 -12.55
C PRO A 69 4.31 -3.77 -11.88
N VAL A 70 4.10 -3.14 -10.72
CA VAL A 70 5.20 -2.47 -10.00
C VAL A 70 6.15 -3.48 -9.37
N SER A 71 5.63 -4.65 -8.97
CA SER A 71 6.46 -5.74 -8.42
C SER A 71 7.35 -6.41 -9.48
N ILE A 72 6.92 -6.49 -10.74
CA ILE A 72 7.72 -7.10 -11.84
C ILE A 72 9.07 -6.39 -12.00
N GLY A 73 9.10 -5.06 -11.84
CA GLY A 73 10.32 -4.26 -12.00
C GLY A 73 11.28 -4.29 -10.82
N SER A 74 10.87 -4.82 -9.65
CA SER A 74 11.58 -4.60 -8.39
C SER A 74 11.86 -5.86 -7.56
N THR A 75 11.30 -7.03 -7.93
CA THR A 75 11.38 -8.32 -7.20
C THR A 75 10.82 -8.31 -5.77
N ILE A 76 10.51 -7.14 -5.21
CA ILE A 76 9.80 -6.93 -3.95
C ILE A 76 8.31 -6.83 -4.26
N LEU A 77 7.45 -7.52 -3.51
CA LEU A 77 6.01 -7.48 -3.72
C LEU A 77 5.40 -6.26 -3.04
N VAL A 78 4.51 -5.56 -3.74
CA VAL A 78 3.59 -4.62 -3.08
C VAL A 78 2.49 -5.42 -2.38
N ALA A 79 2.13 -5.04 -1.14
CA ALA A 79 1.12 -5.72 -0.34
C ALA A 79 -0.23 -5.90 -1.06
N HIS A 80 -0.59 -4.94 -1.90
CA HIS A 80 -1.75 -4.97 -2.79
C HIS A 80 -1.80 -6.23 -3.69
N SER A 81 -0.66 -6.82 -4.06
CA SER A 81 -0.61 -8.01 -4.92
C SER A 81 -1.10 -9.28 -4.23
N ILE A 82 -0.94 -9.36 -2.90
CA ILE A 82 -1.27 -10.53 -2.09
C ILE A 82 -2.54 -10.31 -1.27
N LEU A 83 -2.61 -9.21 -0.51
CA LEU A 83 -3.66 -9.01 0.48
C LEU A 83 -5.01 -8.69 -0.17
N LEU A 84 -5.04 -7.99 -1.31
CA LEU A 84 -6.27 -7.80 -2.08
C LEU A 84 -6.73 -9.11 -2.72
N ALA A 85 -5.80 -9.95 -3.17
CA ALA A 85 -6.15 -11.27 -3.70
C ALA A 85 -6.70 -12.17 -2.58
N ALA A 86 -6.15 -12.06 -1.37
CA ALA A 86 -6.64 -12.75 -0.19
C ALA A 86 -8.08 -12.32 0.16
N ASP A 87 -8.42 -11.03 0.01
CA ASP A 87 -9.80 -10.56 0.16
C ASP A 87 -10.76 -11.20 -0.88
N ILE A 88 -10.34 -11.29 -2.15
CA ILE A 88 -11.11 -11.96 -3.20
C ILE A 88 -11.29 -13.45 -2.87
N ILE A 89 -10.19 -14.17 -2.61
CA ILE A 89 -10.21 -15.60 -2.32
C ILE A 89 -11.06 -15.90 -1.07
N GLY A 90 -10.90 -15.09 -0.03
CA GLY A 90 -11.65 -15.23 1.21
C GLY A 90 -13.15 -15.06 1.00
N THR A 91 -13.56 -14.01 0.27
CA THR A 91 -14.98 -13.74 0.00
C THR A 91 -15.60 -14.73 -1.00
N TRP A 92 -14.83 -15.26 -1.95
CA TRP A 92 -15.31 -16.23 -2.96
C TRP A 92 -15.54 -17.64 -2.41
N THR A 93 -14.85 -17.98 -1.32
CA THR A 93 -14.97 -19.29 -0.69
C THR A 93 -16.15 -19.31 0.30
N PRO A 94 -16.84 -20.45 0.48
CA PRO A 94 -17.91 -20.57 1.47
C PRO A 94 -17.40 -20.31 2.90
N ASN A 95 -18.22 -19.70 3.76
CA ASN A 95 -17.91 -19.57 5.19
C ASN A 95 -18.52 -20.74 5.96
N ASN A 96 -17.89 -21.91 5.85
CA ASN A 96 -18.27 -23.11 6.59
C ASN A 96 -17.02 -23.89 7.01
N LYS A 97 -17.22 -25.01 7.71
CA LYS A 97 -16.14 -25.85 8.25
C LYS A 97 -15.12 -26.33 7.21
N TRP A 98 -15.50 -26.34 5.93
CA TRP A 98 -14.65 -26.78 4.80
C TRP A 98 -14.16 -25.60 3.94
N GLY A 99 -14.97 -24.57 3.79
CA GLY A 99 -14.69 -23.41 2.96
C GLY A 99 -13.68 -22.45 3.58
N THR A 100 -13.63 -22.33 4.91
CA THR A 100 -12.60 -21.51 5.57
C THR A 100 -11.20 -22.13 5.43
N PRO A 101 -10.98 -23.44 5.67
CA PRO A 101 -9.71 -24.08 5.32
C PRO A 101 -9.37 -23.98 3.83
N LEU A 102 -10.36 -24.14 2.95
CA LEU A 102 -10.17 -23.99 1.50
C LEU A 102 -9.69 -22.57 1.14
N ALA A 103 -10.25 -21.53 1.76
CA ALA A 103 -9.77 -20.16 1.61
C ALA A 103 -8.30 -20.03 1.97
N GLY A 104 -7.89 -20.63 3.10
CA GLY A 104 -6.51 -20.65 3.55
C GLY A 104 -5.57 -21.35 2.58
N ILE A 105 -5.98 -22.51 2.05
CA ILE A 105 -5.17 -23.28 1.09
C ILE A 105 -5.02 -22.51 -0.24
N ILE A 106 -6.13 -22.01 -0.81
CA ILE A 106 -6.08 -21.25 -2.07
C ILE A 106 -5.26 -19.97 -1.88
N GLY A 107 -5.44 -19.28 -0.75
CA GLY A 107 -4.66 -18.09 -0.39
C GLY A 107 -3.17 -18.39 -0.27
N ALA A 108 -2.80 -19.51 0.34
CA ALA A 108 -1.41 -19.94 0.48
C ALA A 108 -0.78 -20.33 -0.85
N VAL A 109 -1.52 -21.06 -1.69
CA VAL A 109 -1.10 -21.41 -3.06
C VAL A 109 -0.92 -20.16 -3.90
N TYR A 110 -1.83 -19.19 -3.80
CA TYR A 110 -1.69 -17.91 -4.51
C TYR A 110 -0.47 -17.12 -4.00
N GLY A 111 -0.26 -17.05 -2.68
CA GLY A 111 0.91 -16.39 -2.08
C GLY A 111 2.23 -16.98 -2.57
N ALA A 112 2.40 -18.30 -2.53
CA ALA A 112 3.60 -18.92 -3.10
C ALA A 112 3.67 -18.75 -4.63
N GLY A 113 2.52 -18.88 -5.29
CA GLY A 113 2.38 -18.81 -6.74
C GLY A 113 2.72 -17.44 -7.32
N ILE A 114 2.44 -16.33 -6.62
CA ILE A 114 2.77 -15.00 -7.13
C ILE A 114 4.27 -14.73 -7.06
N LEU A 115 4.97 -15.19 -6.01
CA LEU A 115 6.42 -15.04 -5.90
C LEU A 115 7.14 -15.88 -6.98
N LEU A 116 6.64 -17.10 -7.23
CA LEU A 116 7.13 -17.98 -8.29
C LEU A 116 6.81 -17.42 -9.67
N GLY A 117 5.58 -16.98 -9.88
CA GLY A 117 5.07 -16.42 -11.11
C GLY A 117 5.81 -15.15 -11.50
N LEU A 118 6.11 -14.28 -10.54
CA LEU A 118 6.90 -13.07 -10.78
C LEU A 118 8.30 -13.42 -11.29
N SER A 119 8.96 -14.38 -10.63
CA SER A 119 10.28 -14.86 -11.05
C SER A 119 10.25 -15.49 -12.45
N PHE A 120 9.17 -16.22 -12.77
CA PHE A 120 8.96 -16.81 -14.09
C PHE A 120 8.73 -15.74 -15.17
N VAL A 121 7.84 -14.77 -14.92
CA VAL A 121 7.54 -13.66 -15.85
C VAL A 121 8.79 -12.84 -16.13
N VAL A 122 9.58 -12.51 -15.10
CA VAL A 122 10.85 -11.79 -15.27
C VAL A 122 11.82 -12.58 -16.14
N LYS A 123 11.94 -13.90 -15.96
CA LYS A 123 12.77 -14.75 -16.82
C LYS A 123 12.26 -14.78 -18.26
N LEU A 124 10.95 -14.92 -18.45
CA LEU A 124 10.33 -14.91 -19.77
C LEU A 124 10.58 -13.59 -20.51
N PHE A 125 10.41 -12.46 -19.82
CA PHE A 125 10.64 -11.13 -20.40
C PHE A 125 12.12 -10.89 -20.75
N LYS A 126 13.06 -11.51 -20.04
CA LYS A 126 14.49 -11.47 -20.41
C LYS A 126 14.81 -12.26 -21.69
N LEU A 127 13.98 -13.25 -22.05
CA LEU A 127 14.15 -14.02 -23.29
C LEU A 127 13.55 -13.33 -24.52
N LEU A 128 12.73 -12.29 -24.32
CA LEU A 128 12.09 -11.57 -25.41
C LEU A 128 13.12 -10.72 -26.19
N PRO A 129 12.98 -10.62 -27.53
CA PRO A 129 13.89 -9.83 -28.38
C PRO A 129 14.07 -8.36 -27.94
N VAL A 130 13.00 -7.74 -27.46
CA VAL A 130 13.00 -6.42 -26.85
C VAL A 130 12.85 -6.60 -25.34
N ASN A 131 13.95 -6.48 -24.61
CA ASN A 131 13.91 -6.43 -23.15
C ASN A 131 13.47 -5.04 -22.69
N PHE A 132 12.26 -4.96 -22.16
CA PHE A 132 11.67 -3.72 -21.64
C PHE A 132 11.66 -3.64 -20.11
N LEU A 133 12.27 -4.60 -19.40
CA LEU A 133 12.37 -4.58 -17.93
C LEU A 133 13.17 -3.36 -17.43
N ASP A 134 14.26 -3.03 -18.12
CA ASP A 134 15.10 -1.87 -17.80
C ASP A 134 14.39 -0.54 -18.05
N ALA A 135 13.33 -0.54 -18.85
CA ALA A 135 12.46 0.61 -19.02
C ALA A 135 11.35 0.63 -17.96
N LEU A 136 10.78 -0.53 -17.60
CA LEU A 136 9.79 -0.62 -16.52
C LEU A 136 10.33 -0.18 -15.16
N SER A 137 11.64 -0.31 -14.90
CA SER A 137 12.26 0.21 -13.68
C SER A 137 12.14 1.74 -13.54
N LEU A 138 11.89 2.47 -14.63
CA LEU A 138 11.64 3.92 -14.60
C LEU A 138 10.27 4.31 -14.06
N LEU A 139 9.31 3.37 -13.96
CA LEU A 139 7.97 3.61 -13.41
C LEU A 139 8.04 4.23 -12.00
N GLY A 140 9.02 3.78 -11.21
CA GLY A 140 9.18 4.18 -9.82
C GLY A 140 9.91 5.50 -9.59
N GLY A 141 10.63 6.02 -10.58
CA GLY A 141 11.51 7.17 -10.42
C GLY A 141 10.79 8.44 -9.92
N PRO A 142 9.74 8.90 -10.61
CA PRO A 142 8.99 10.10 -10.21
C PRO A 142 8.29 9.98 -8.86
N ILE A 143 7.99 8.77 -8.40
CA ILE A 143 7.23 8.50 -7.17
C ILE A 143 7.97 9.01 -5.95
N LEU A 144 9.30 8.82 -5.89
CA LEU A 144 10.12 9.22 -4.74
C LEU A 144 9.96 10.69 -4.39
N LEU A 145 10.02 11.58 -5.40
CA LEU A 145 9.90 13.02 -5.19
C LEU A 145 8.44 13.47 -5.11
N ALA A 146 7.56 12.89 -5.93
CA ALA A 146 6.14 13.23 -5.90
C ALA A 146 5.54 12.98 -4.51
N PHE A 147 5.98 11.93 -3.81
CA PHE A 147 5.48 11.61 -2.47
C PHE A 147 5.80 12.67 -1.41
N CYS A 148 6.84 13.48 -1.60
CA CYS A 148 7.07 14.62 -0.71
C CYS A 148 5.95 15.66 -0.78
N VAL A 149 5.16 15.67 -1.87
CA VAL A 149 4.13 16.67 -2.15
C VAL A 149 2.78 16.33 -1.52
N PHE A 150 2.46 15.05 -1.30
CA PHE A 150 1.13 14.66 -0.80
C PHE A 150 0.74 15.31 0.54
N PRO A 151 1.64 15.54 1.53
CA PRO A 151 1.25 16.19 2.78
C PRO A 151 0.80 17.65 2.54
N ALA A 152 1.43 18.34 1.58
CA ALA A 152 1.01 19.69 1.19
C ALA A 152 -0.35 19.68 0.50
N LEU A 153 -0.63 18.67 -0.33
CA LEU A 153 -1.96 18.46 -0.93
C LEU A 153 -3.02 18.16 0.12
N ALA A 154 -2.72 17.30 1.10
CA ALA A 154 -3.63 16.99 2.19
C ALA A 154 -3.97 18.23 3.03
N VAL A 155 -2.96 19.06 3.33
CA VAL A 155 -3.17 20.37 3.96
C VAL A 155 -3.98 21.31 3.08
N ALA A 156 -3.77 21.30 1.76
CA ALA A 156 -4.55 22.11 0.83
C ALA A 156 -6.02 21.69 0.83
N SER A 157 -6.30 20.39 0.83
CA SER A 157 -7.64 19.83 0.85
C SER A 157 -8.38 20.12 2.16
N GLN A 158 -7.70 20.03 3.31
CA GLN A 158 -8.35 20.25 4.61
C GLN A 158 -8.42 21.73 5.02
N HIS A 159 -7.38 22.51 4.73
CA HIS A 159 -7.22 23.87 5.26
C HIS A 159 -7.15 24.95 4.17
N GLY A 160 -7.40 24.59 2.92
CA GLY A 160 -7.41 25.49 1.77
C GLY A 160 -6.03 25.72 1.15
N ILE A 161 -6.05 26.22 -0.09
CA ILE A 161 -4.86 26.35 -0.94
C ILE A 161 -3.75 27.19 -0.32
N LYS A 162 -4.06 28.24 0.47
CA LYS A 162 -3.03 29.10 1.07
C LYS A 162 -2.08 28.32 1.98
N LYS A 163 -2.61 27.48 2.89
CA LYS A 163 -1.80 26.66 3.81
C LYS A 163 -1.16 25.48 3.10
N GLY A 164 -1.81 24.95 2.08
CA GLY A 164 -1.23 23.95 1.18
C GLY A 164 0.02 24.47 0.48
N SER A 165 -0.08 25.64 -0.16
CA SER A 165 1.03 26.30 -0.84
C SER A 165 2.18 26.65 0.09
N THR A 166 1.91 27.13 1.32
CA THR A 166 2.99 27.36 2.30
C THR A 166 3.70 26.06 2.67
N THR A 167 2.94 24.98 2.88
CA THR A 167 3.51 23.66 3.18
C THR A 167 4.35 23.15 2.00
N PHE A 168 3.88 23.34 0.77
CA PHE A 168 4.60 22.98 -0.45
C PHE A 168 5.92 23.76 -0.58
N ILE A 169 5.91 25.08 -0.35
CA ILE A 169 7.12 25.92 -0.40
C ILE A 169 8.12 25.49 0.68
N ILE A 170 7.67 25.26 1.92
CA ILE A 170 8.53 24.78 3.02
C ILE A 170 9.14 23.43 2.64
N THR A 171 8.35 22.53 2.08
CA THR A 171 8.80 21.20 1.63
C THR A 171 9.84 21.33 0.51
N PHE A 172 9.60 22.19 -0.47
CA PHE A 172 10.54 22.44 -1.56
C PHE A 172 11.86 23.05 -1.07
N LEU A 173 11.80 24.02 -0.15
CA LEU A 173 12.98 24.59 0.48
C LEU A 173 13.76 23.55 1.30
N ALA A 174 13.07 22.70 2.05
CA ALA A 174 13.70 21.60 2.78
C ALA A 174 14.44 20.66 1.82
N TYR A 175 13.85 20.33 0.68
CA TYR A 175 14.50 19.51 -0.34
C TYR A 175 15.79 20.16 -0.88
N LEU A 176 15.74 21.45 -1.23
CA LEU A 176 16.92 22.17 -1.71
C LEU A 176 18.01 22.25 -0.64
N LEU A 177 17.65 22.52 0.61
CA LEU A 177 18.59 22.63 1.72
C LEU A 177 19.25 21.29 2.02
N VAL A 178 18.49 20.19 2.09
CA VAL A 178 19.07 18.87 2.37
C VAL A 178 19.89 18.37 1.19
N THR A 179 19.49 18.65 -0.05
CA THR A 179 20.29 18.29 -1.23
C THR A 179 21.63 19.03 -1.26
N LYS A 180 21.64 20.32 -0.87
CA LYS A 180 22.84 21.16 -0.92
C LYS A 180 23.76 21.02 0.30
N PHE A 181 23.18 20.85 1.50
CA PHE A 181 23.89 20.90 2.78
C PHE A 181 23.75 19.63 3.62
N GLY A 182 23.01 18.62 3.13
CA GLY A 182 22.76 17.39 3.88
C GLY A 182 23.96 16.47 4.03
N THR A 183 25.10 16.79 3.42
CA THR A 183 26.35 16.05 3.62
C THR A 183 27.30 16.87 4.48
N PHE A 184 27.60 16.37 5.67
CA PHE A 184 28.55 16.99 6.58
C PHE A 184 29.56 15.97 7.10
N THR A 185 30.81 16.40 7.19
CA THR A 185 31.92 15.60 7.70
C THR A 185 32.11 15.94 9.18
N LEU A 186 31.94 14.96 10.06
CA LEU A 186 32.24 15.15 11.48
C LEU A 186 33.76 15.35 11.69
N PRO A 187 34.18 15.99 12.81
CA PRO A 187 35.60 16.14 13.16
C PRO A 187 36.39 14.82 13.18
N ASN A 188 35.69 13.69 13.33
CA ASN A 188 36.26 12.34 13.38
C ASN A 188 36.42 11.70 11.98
N GLY A 189 36.24 12.45 10.89
CA GLY A 189 36.32 11.96 9.50
C GLY A 189 35.10 11.19 8.99
N MET A 190 34.07 11.01 9.82
CA MET A 190 32.82 10.33 9.44
C MET A 190 31.95 11.25 8.59
N LYS A 191 31.69 10.85 7.33
CA LYS A 191 30.80 11.56 6.40
C LYS A 191 29.37 11.07 6.59
N ILE A 192 28.50 11.93 7.13
CA ILE A 192 27.06 11.64 7.25
C ILE A 192 26.34 12.34 6.09
N THR A 193 25.58 11.58 5.31
CA THR A 193 24.74 12.10 4.23
C THR A 193 23.28 11.88 4.59
N LEU A 194 22.56 12.97 4.78
CA LEU A 194 21.11 12.98 4.95
C LEU A 194 20.42 12.68 3.62
N ASN A 195 19.44 11.78 3.65
CA ASN A 195 18.61 11.52 2.48
C ASN A 195 17.64 12.68 2.25
N ALA A 196 17.78 13.34 1.10
CA ALA A 196 16.95 14.48 0.73
C ALA A 196 15.46 14.14 0.71
N VAL A 197 15.07 12.98 0.17
CA VAL A 197 13.67 12.54 0.10
C VAL A 197 13.11 12.28 1.49
N GLY A 198 13.82 11.49 2.30
CA GLY A 198 13.38 11.15 3.66
C GLY A 198 13.20 12.37 4.57
N MET A 199 14.17 13.29 4.56
CA MET A 199 14.11 14.51 5.37
C MET A 199 13.03 15.47 4.88
N THR A 200 12.87 15.61 3.56
CA THR A 200 11.82 16.45 2.96
C THR A 200 10.44 15.94 3.34
N LEU A 201 10.24 14.63 3.23
CA LEU A 201 8.98 13.99 3.62
C LEU A 201 8.70 14.21 5.11
N LEU A 202 9.70 14.07 5.98
CA LEU A 202 9.54 14.33 7.41
C LEU A 202 9.07 15.77 7.68
N VAL A 203 9.67 16.76 7.03
CA VAL A 203 9.27 18.17 7.17
C VAL A 203 7.83 18.39 6.70
N ALA A 204 7.48 17.85 5.53
CA ALA A 204 6.12 17.95 4.98
C ALA A 204 5.07 17.34 5.93
N MET A 205 5.40 16.20 6.53
CA MET A 205 4.54 15.50 7.50
C MET A 205 4.38 16.28 8.81
N ILE A 206 5.45 16.89 9.33
CA ILE A 206 5.37 17.75 10.52
C ILE A 206 4.43 18.93 10.26
N CYS A 207 4.55 19.59 9.11
CA CYS A 207 3.63 20.66 8.73
C CYS A 207 2.17 20.19 8.67
N MET A 208 1.93 19.03 8.07
CA MET A 208 0.59 18.44 7.97
C MET A 208 -0.01 18.12 9.34
N ILE A 209 0.74 17.43 10.21
CA ILE A 209 0.31 17.11 11.58
C ILE A 209 0.07 18.39 12.39
N TYR A 210 0.93 19.40 12.23
CA TYR A 210 0.78 20.68 12.91
C TYR A 210 -0.53 21.39 12.54
N TYR A 211 -0.88 21.45 11.24
CA TYR A 211 -2.14 22.06 10.82
C TYR A 211 -3.36 21.23 11.25
N ALA A 212 -3.29 19.91 11.13
CA ALA A 212 -4.35 19.00 11.56
C ALA A 212 -4.64 19.13 13.07
N ALA A 213 -3.59 19.15 13.90
CA ALA A 213 -3.70 19.23 15.36
C ALA A 213 -4.24 20.58 15.88
N LYS A 214 -4.26 21.63 15.05
CA LYS A 214 -4.86 22.93 15.42
C LYS A 214 -6.38 22.90 15.50
N ILE A 215 -7.05 21.96 14.81
CA ILE A 215 -8.49 21.80 14.92
C ILE A 215 -8.78 20.97 16.18
N LYS A 216 -9.15 21.65 17.26
CA LYS A 216 -9.58 21.02 18.51
C LYS A 216 -11.10 20.83 18.49
N GLY A 217 -11.54 19.65 18.89
CA GLY A 217 -12.95 19.31 19.03
C GLY A 217 -13.40 19.44 20.48
N THR A 218 -14.64 19.86 20.68
CA THR A 218 -15.36 19.77 21.97
C THR A 218 -16.43 18.67 21.97
N GLY A 219 -16.53 17.88 20.89
CA GLY A 219 -17.59 16.88 20.70
C GLY A 219 -17.19 15.46 21.13
N SER A 220 -18.20 14.59 21.28
CA SER A 220 -18.09 13.17 21.68
C SER A 220 -18.54 12.21 20.57
N SER A 221 -18.28 12.57 19.30
CA SER A 221 -18.84 11.87 18.14
C SER A 221 -18.39 10.40 18.00
N ASN A 222 -17.10 10.13 18.15
CA ASN A 222 -16.52 8.79 18.08
C ASN A 222 -16.75 8.00 19.37
N GLU A 223 -16.82 8.65 20.53
CA GLU A 223 -17.25 8.02 21.78
C GLU A 223 -18.72 7.58 21.66
N GLY A 224 -19.57 8.41 21.05
CA GLY A 224 -20.92 8.04 20.62
C GLY A 224 -20.92 6.85 19.66
N LEU A 225 -20.08 6.85 18.62
CA LEU A 225 -19.93 5.71 17.70
C LEU A 225 -19.46 4.45 18.42
N VAL A 226 -18.49 4.52 19.33
CA VAL A 226 -18.02 3.36 20.10
C VAL A 226 -19.12 2.81 21.01
N ASN A 227 -19.95 3.67 21.59
CA ASN A 227 -21.07 3.25 22.42
C ASN A 227 -22.16 2.58 21.56
N VAL A 228 -22.49 3.17 20.40
CA VAL A 228 -23.47 2.64 19.44
C VAL A 228 -22.98 1.34 18.77
N PHE A 229 -21.70 1.23 18.48
CA PHE A 229 -21.07 0.10 17.78
C PHE A 229 -20.19 -0.76 18.70
N SER A 230 -20.48 -0.77 19.99
CA SER A 230 -19.74 -1.54 21.00
C SER A 230 -19.65 -3.03 20.65
N SER A 231 -20.74 -3.62 20.15
CA SER A 231 -20.79 -5.01 19.67
C SER A 231 -19.84 -5.28 18.50
N ARG A 232 -19.67 -4.31 17.60
CA ARG A 232 -18.73 -4.39 16.46
C ARG A 232 -17.29 -4.31 16.93
N VAL A 233 -16.99 -3.47 17.92
CA VAL A 233 -15.66 -3.39 18.54
C VAL A 233 -15.32 -4.67 19.31
N GLU A 234 -16.26 -5.20 20.09
CA GLU A 234 -16.09 -6.46 20.82
C GLU A 234 -15.83 -7.63 19.88
N ARG A 235 -16.51 -7.69 18.73
CA ARG A 235 -16.25 -8.69 17.69
C ARG A 235 -14.80 -8.64 17.21
N ILE A 236 -14.24 -7.46 16.98
CA ILE A 236 -12.84 -7.31 16.57
C ILE A 236 -11.92 -7.79 17.70
N LYS A 237 -12.16 -7.32 18.94
CA LYS A 237 -11.37 -7.70 20.11
C LYS A 237 -11.40 -9.20 20.40
N LYS A 238 -12.53 -9.88 20.17
CA LYS A 238 -12.65 -11.33 20.32
C LYS A 238 -11.74 -12.11 19.36
N ASN A 239 -11.43 -11.52 18.20
CA ASN A 239 -10.57 -12.13 17.18
C ASN A 239 -9.12 -11.61 17.23
N TRP A 240 -8.70 -11.01 18.34
CA TRP A 240 -7.35 -10.44 18.51
C TRP A 240 -6.24 -11.41 18.09
N PHE A 241 -6.37 -12.70 18.40
CA PHE A 241 -5.34 -13.69 18.10
C PHE A 241 -5.09 -13.83 16.59
N TRP A 242 -6.16 -13.91 15.79
CA TRP A 242 -6.04 -14.02 14.33
C TRP A 242 -5.47 -12.73 13.72
N LEU A 243 -5.85 -11.58 14.26
CA LEU A 243 -5.30 -10.29 13.86
C LEU A 243 -3.80 -10.20 14.18
N SER A 244 -3.41 -10.53 15.42
CA SER A 244 -2.03 -10.56 15.86
C SER A 244 -1.17 -11.55 15.08
N LEU A 245 -1.69 -12.74 14.78
CA LEU A 245 -1.01 -13.71 13.92
C LEU A 245 -0.70 -13.10 12.54
N MET A 246 -1.69 -12.45 11.92
CA MET A 246 -1.48 -11.78 10.64
C MET A 246 -0.48 -10.62 10.74
N GLY A 247 -0.55 -9.83 11.81
CA GLY A 247 0.41 -8.76 12.12
C GLY A 247 1.85 -9.28 12.16
N GLY A 248 2.08 -10.37 12.90
CA GLY A 248 3.38 -11.02 12.98
C GLY A 248 3.88 -11.54 11.62
N LEU A 249 3.01 -12.20 10.84
CA LEU A 249 3.38 -12.72 9.52
C LEU A 249 3.76 -11.61 8.54
N ILE A 250 2.99 -10.51 8.51
CA ILE A 250 3.31 -9.34 7.66
C ILE A 250 4.63 -8.69 8.10
N THR A 251 4.84 -8.51 9.41
CA THR A 251 6.07 -7.90 9.92
C THR A 251 7.30 -8.73 9.60
N ALA A 252 7.22 -10.07 9.73
CA ALA A 252 8.28 -10.97 9.33
C ALA A 252 8.52 -10.95 7.81
N ALA A 253 7.46 -10.93 6.99
CA ALA A 253 7.62 -10.84 5.54
C ALA A 253 8.27 -9.51 5.12
N SER A 254 7.97 -8.43 5.84
CA SER A 254 8.55 -7.11 5.63
C SER A 254 10.00 -7.03 6.09
N SER A 255 10.42 -7.76 7.13
CA SER A 255 11.82 -7.78 7.59
C SER A 255 12.77 -8.50 6.65
N GLU A 256 12.26 -9.47 5.90
CA GLU A 256 12.98 -10.14 4.80
C GLU A 256 12.91 -9.36 3.48
N LEU A 257 12.31 -8.16 3.48
CA LEU A 257 12.13 -7.31 2.30
C LEU A 257 11.35 -7.99 1.16
N ILE A 258 10.53 -9.00 1.47
CA ILE A 258 9.72 -9.70 0.47
C ILE A 258 8.50 -8.85 0.09
N ILE A 259 7.92 -8.15 1.07
CA ILE A 259 6.71 -7.36 0.90
C ILE A 259 6.91 -5.93 1.41
N ALA A 260 6.44 -4.96 0.63
CA ALA A 260 6.35 -3.56 1.01
C ALA A 260 4.88 -3.15 1.11
N VAL A 261 4.56 -2.23 2.04
CA VAL A 261 3.18 -1.74 2.21
C VAL A 261 2.62 -1.12 0.91
N ASP A 262 3.46 -0.40 0.18
CA ASP A 262 3.08 0.35 -1.01
C ASP A 262 4.31 0.66 -1.88
N VAL A 263 4.06 1.33 -3.02
CA VAL A 263 5.07 1.60 -4.04
C VAL A 263 6.20 2.50 -3.54
N LEU A 264 5.95 3.54 -2.73
CA LEU A 264 7.05 4.39 -2.26
C LEU A 264 8.07 3.57 -1.44
N PRO A 265 7.69 2.89 -0.34
CA PRO A 265 8.64 2.07 0.41
C PRO A 265 9.33 1.03 -0.47
N GLN A 266 8.59 0.38 -1.38
CA GLN A 266 9.18 -0.55 -2.35
C GLN A 266 10.28 0.10 -3.21
N GLN A 267 10.06 1.30 -3.75
CA GLN A 267 11.06 2.00 -4.58
C GLN A 267 12.28 2.44 -3.78
N LEU A 268 12.11 2.78 -2.50
CA LEU A 268 13.23 3.05 -1.60
C LEU A 268 14.02 1.76 -1.31
N LEU A 269 13.33 0.63 -1.12
CA LEU A 269 13.98 -0.67 -0.91
C LEU A 269 14.76 -1.16 -2.14
N VAL A 270 14.26 -0.91 -3.36
CA VAL A 270 15.01 -1.19 -4.61
C VAL A 270 16.33 -0.43 -4.68
N LYS A 271 16.41 0.71 -4.00
CA LYS A 271 17.63 1.54 -3.91
C LYS A 271 18.47 1.24 -2.66
N ASP A 272 18.18 0.16 -1.94
CA ASP A 272 18.78 -0.20 -0.65
C ASP A 272 18.59 0.85 0.47
N GLN A 273 17.60 1.74 0.33
CA GLN A 273 17.29 2.81 1.29
C GLN A 273 16.25 2.35 2.33
N VAL A 274 16.65 1.36 3.14
CA VAL A 274 15.75 0.69 4.10
C VAL A 274 15.26 1.64 5.21
N MET A 275 16.14 2.49 5.74
CA MET A 275 15.78 3.41 6.82
C MET A 275 14.75 4.43 6.34
N GLU A 276 14.90 4.91 5.12
CA GLU A 276 13.99 5.88 4.52
C GLU A 276 12.67 5.23 4.14
N ALA A 277 12.70 3.97 3.68
CA ALA A 277 11.49 3.17 3.52
C ALA A 277 10.74 3.01 4.85
N ALA A 278 11.45 2.77 5.96
CA ALA A 278 10.87 2.67 7.29
C ALA A 278 10.27 4.00 7.77
N ILE A 279 10.98 5.12 7.61
CA ILE A 279 10.49 6.46 7.97
C ILE A 279 9.24 6.82 7.15
N ALA A 280 9.27 6.59 5.83
CA ALA A 280 8.14 6.84 4.95
C ALA A 280 6.92 5.98 5.32
N THR A 281 7.15 4.70 5.63
CA THR A 281 6.10 3.76 6.07
C THR A 281 5.50 4.20 7.41
N PHE A 282 6.34 4.59 8.37
CA PHE A 282 5.90 5.08 9.67
C PHE A 282 5.06 6.36 9.55
N ALA A 283 5.56 7.32 8.78
CA ALA A 283 4.87 8.58 8.51
C ALA A 283 3.50 8.36 7.87
N ARG A 284 3.44 7.49 6.85
CA ARG A 284 2.19 7.07 6.22
C ARG A 284 1.24 6.47 7.27
N ALA A 285 1.72 5.53 8.07
CA ALA A 285 0.89 4.79 9.01
C ALA A 285 0.18 5.72 10.01
N ILE A 286 0.83 6.79 10.49
CA ILE A 286 0.21 7.83 11.34
C ILE A 286 -1.05 8.41 10.67
N GLY A 287 -0.98 8.70 9.37
CA GLY A 287 -2.09 9.24 8.59
C GLY A 287 -3.24 8.26 8.41
N PHE A 288 -2.97 6.95 8.44
CA PHE A 288 -3.98 5.91 8.28
C PHE A 288 -4.64 5.48 9.61
N ILE A 289 -4.06 5.82 10.77
CA ILE A 289 -4.65 5.47 12.09
C ILE A 289 -6.12 5.88 12.17
N PRO A 290 -6.52 7.14 11.87
CA PRO A 290 -7.90 7.54 12.05
C PRO A 290 -8.86 6.83 11.11
N LEU A 291 -8.46 6.68 9.84
CA LEU A 291 -9.22 5.97 8.81
C LEU A 291 -9.47 4.51 9.19
N VAL A 292 -8.41 3.80 9.56
CA VAL A 292 -8.48 2.38 9.89
C VAL A 292 -9.37 2.15 11.11
N PHE A 293 -9.22 3.00 12.14
CA PHE A 293 -9.92 2.82 13.40
C PHE A 293 -11.39 3.22 13.29
N SER A 294 -11.70 4.37 12.69
CA SER A 294 -13.10 4.82 12.50
C SER A 294 -13.89 3.80 11.67
N THR A 295 -13.31 3.36 10.54
CA THR A 295 -13.95 2.37 9.68
C THR A 295 -14.09 1.04 10.39
N ALA A 296 -13.09 0.61 11.16
CA ALA A 296 -13.19 -0.63 11.95
C ALA A 296 -14.29 -0.58 13.01
N ILE A 297 -14.44 0.54 13.72
CA ILE A 297 -15.50 0.71 14.72
C ILE A 297 -16.88 0.65 14.05
N VAL A 298 -17.05 1.38 12.94
CA VAL A 298 -18.32 1.43 12.22
C VAL A 298 -18.64 0.07 11.61
N THR A 299 -17.66 -0.66 11.06
CA THR A 299 -17.91 -1.89 10.29
C THR A 299 -17.81 -3.18 11.09
N GLY A 300 -17.09 -3.18 12.22
CA GLY A 300 -16.77 -4.41 12.95
C GLY A 300 -15.79 -5.34 12.22
N VAL A 301 -15.14 -4.84 11.18
CA VAL A 301 -14.12 -5.53 10.39
C VAL A 301 -12.83 -4.72 10.43
N TYR A 302 -11.73 -5.36 10.80
CA TYR A 302 -10.44 -4.68 10.93
C TYR A 302 -9.66 -4.63 9.61
N GLY A 303 -8.59 -3.84 9.57
CA GLY A 303 -7.65 -3.87 8.46
C GLY A 303 -6.72 -5.08 8.58
N THR A 304 -6.53 -5.86 7.52
CA THR A 304 -5.64 -7.04 7.54
C THR A 304 -4.21 -6.68 7.95
N ALA A 305 -3.76 -5.47 7.64
CA ALA A 305 -2.45 -4.93 8.05
C ALA A 305 -2.52 -3.90 9.19
N GLY A 306 -3.65 -3.79 9.90
CA GLY A 306 -3.87 -2.81 10.95
C GLY A 306 -3.66 -1.37 10.48
N THR A 307 -2.97 -0.56 11.28
CA THR A 307 -2.59 0.82 10.89
C THR A 307 -1.45 0.90 9.88
N THR A 308 -0.92 -0.25 9.44
CA THR A 308 0.28 -0.43 8.62
C THR A 308 1.62 -0.15 9.31
N LEU A 309 1.63 0.26 10.59
CA LEU A 309 2.85 0.42 11.39
C LEU A 309 3.68 -0.88 11.50
N ILE A 310 3.02 -2.02 11.43
CA ILE A 310 3.65 -3.34 11.40
C ILE A 310 4.66 -3.51 10.26
N PHE A 311 4.51 -2.80 9.13
CA PHE A 311 5.51 -2.80 8.05
C PHE A 311 6.74 -1.96 8.45
N ALA A 312 6.55 -0.79 9.08
CA ALA A 312 7.68 0.02 9.55
C ALA A 312 8.52 -0.74 10.59
N ILE A 313 7.86 -1.43 11.52
CA ILE A 313 8.54 -2.30 12.50
C ILE A 313 9.34 -3.41 11.78
N GLY A 314 8.75 -4.02 10.74
CA GLY A 314 9.43 -5.06 9.96
C GLY A 314 10.69 -4.53 9.27
N LEU A 315 10.61 -3.36 8.65
CA LEU A 315 11.74 -2.71 7.99
C LEU A 315 12.85 -2.32 8.98
N LEU A 316 12.49 -1.90 10.20
CA LEU A 316 13.47 -1.60 11.26
C LEU A 316 14.15 -2.85 11.82
N LEU A 317 13.47 -4.00 11.78
CA LEU A 317 13.98 -5.31 12.22
C LEU A 317 14.51 -6.15 11.05
N LYS A 318 15.02 -5.50 9.99
CA LYS A 318 15.54 -6.16 8.79
C LYS A 318 16.51 -7.29 9.15
N GLY A 319 16.27 -8.47 8.57
CA GLY A 319 17.09 -9.68 8.76
C GLY A 319 16.87 -10.41 10.08
N GLN A 320 15.85 -10.04 10.88
CA GLN A 320 15.49 -10.73 12.12
C GLN A 320 14.01 -11.16 12.10
N PRO A 321 13.63 -12.16 11.28
CA PRO A 321 12.23 -12.44 10.98
C PRO A 321 11.45 -12.99 12.18
N ILE A 322 12.09 -13.71 13.09
CA ILE A 322 11.46 -14.22 14.31
C ILE A 322 11.16 -13.08 15.28
N LEU A 323 12.11 -12.16 15.48
CA LEU A 323 11.90 -11.00 16.34
C LEU A 323 10.86 -10.07 15.72
N ALA A 324 10.91 -9.89 14.40
CA ALA A 324 9.93 -9.15 13.62
C ALA A 324 8.53 -9.74 13.78
N PHE A 325 8.38 -11.07 13.71
CA PHE A 325 7.10 -11.74 13.97
C PHE A 325 6.55 -11.43 15.36
N ILE A 326 7.38 -11.57 16.40
CA ILE A 326 6.96 -11.33 17.79
C ILE A 326 6.58 -9.86 17.99
N ALA A 327 7.39 -8.93 17.47
CA ALA A 327 7.12 -7.50 17.56
C ALA A 327 5.83 -7.11 16.82
N GLY A 328 5.62 -7.63 15.60
CA GLY A 328 4.40 -7.41 14.82
C GLY A 328 3.15 -7.99 15.50
N PHE A 329 3.27 -9.19 16.07
CA PHE A 329 2.19 -9.84 16.81
C PHE A 329 1.75 -9.01 18.01
N PHE A 330 2.71 -8.55 18.81
CA PHE A 330 2.45 -7.75 20.00
C PHE A 330 1.94 -6.35 19.65
N TRP A 331 2.51 -5.71 18.62
CA TRP A 331 2.04 -4.41 18.16
C TRP A 331 0.59 -4.46 17.68
N MET A 332 0.25 -5.45 16.87
CA MET A 332 -1.13 -5.65 16.42
C MET A 332 -2.09 -5.94 17.57
N TRP A 333 -1.65 -6.68 18.59
CA TRP A 333 -2.43 -6.85 19.82
C TRP A 333 -2.70 -5.50 20.51
N ILE A 334 -1.66 -4.66 20.65
CA ILE A 334 -1.82 -3.30 21.20
C ILE A 334 -2.84 -2.50 20.40
N GLU A 335 -2.73 -2.49 19.06
CA GLU A 335 -3.66 -1.75 18.19
C GLU A 335 -5.11 -2.18 18.43
N VAL A 336 -5.37 -3.49 18.49
CA VAL A 336 -6.71 -4.06 18.72
C VAL A 336 -7.24 -3.70 20.10
N GLN A 337 -6.41 -3.71 21.15
CA GLN A 337 -6.87 -3.31 22.49
C GLN A 337 -7.11 -1.80 22.57
N ALA A 338 -6.26 -1.01 21.91
CA ALA A 338 -6.31 0.45 21.87
C ALA A 338 -7.48 1.00 21.03
N LEU A 339 -8.15 0.20 20.20
CA LEU A 339 -9.28 0.60 19.34
C LEU A 339 -10.25 1.57 20.04
N SER A 340 -10.78 1.19 21.20
CA SER A 340 -11.74 2.00 21.96
C SER A 340 -11.12 3.28 22.53
N GLY A 341 -9.85 3.23 22.96
CA GLY A 341 -9.15 4.38 23.54
C GLY A 341 -8.75 5.42 22.50
N THR A 342 -8.24 4.97 21.35
CA THR A 342 -7.88 5.84 20.23
C THR A 342 -9.11 6.50 19.62
N ALA A 343 -10.27 5.84 19.59
CA ALA A 343 -11.53 6.47 19.17
C ALA A 343 -11.89 7.69 20.04
N LYS A 344 -11.80 7.55 21.37
CA LYS A 344 -12.00 8.67 22.31
C LYS A 344 -10.93 9.76 22.14
N GLY A 345 -9.69 9.36 21.85
CA GLY A 345 -8.60 10.30 21.56
C GLY A 345 -8.83 11.12 20.29
N LEU A 346 -9.38 10.51 19.24
CA LEU A 346 -9.67 11.18 17.96
C LEU A 346 -10.80 12.21 18.08
N ASP A 347 -11.72 12.07 19.03
CA ASP A 347 -12.73 13.11 19.32
C ASP A 347 -12.13 14.42 19.83
N LYS A 348 -11.03 14.33 20.57
CA LYS A 348 -10.30 15.52 21.05
C LYS A 348 -9.57 16.25 19.92
N PHE A 349 -9.24 15.54 18.84
CA PHE A 349 -8.51 16.04 17.68
C PHE A 349 -9.21 15.69 16.36
N PRO A 350 -10.41 16.25 16.09
CA PRO A 350 -11.17 15.94 14.88
C PRO A 350 -10.40 16.33 13.61
N GLY A 351 -9.51 17.33 13.67
CA GLY A 351 -8.63 17.65 12.56
C GLY A 351 -7.71 16.51 12.14
N LEU A 352 -7.15 15.76 13.09
CA LEU A 352 -6.34 14.58 12.76
C LEU A 352 -7.19 13.46 12.15
N ARG A 353 -8.45 13.34 12.59
CA ARG A 353 -9.39 12.38 12.01
C ARG A 353 -9.72 12.69 10.56
N ASP A 354 -10.15 13.91 10.29
CA ASP A 354 -10.57 14.34 8.95
C ASP A 354 -9.36 14.38 7.99
N MET A 355 -8.16 14.66 8.51
CA MET A 355 -6.91 14.58 7.75
C MET A 355 -6.68 13.19 7.17
N GLY A 356 -7.16 12.10 7.80
CA GLY A 356 -6.99 10.74 7.29
C GLY A 356 -7.58 10.54 5.88
N GLU A 357 -8.77 11.09 5.61
CA GLU A 357 -9.39 11.04 4.27
C GLU A 357 -8.65 11.91 3.25
N HIS A 358 -8.19 13.09 3.68
CA HIS A 358 -7.41 13.98 2.83
C HIS A 358 -6.05 13.39 2.47
N ILE A 359 -5.40 12.69 3.40
CA ILE A 359 -4.17 11.92 3.17
C ILE A 359 -4.43 10.83 2.14
N ARG A 360 -5.50 10.03 2.31
CA ARG A 360 -5.84 8.94 1.38
C ARG A 360 -6.00 9.45 -0.05
N THR A 361 -6.82 10.48 -0.22
CA THR A 361 -7.08 11.08 -1.55
C THR A 361 -5.80 11.68 -2.15
N SER A 362 -5.10 12.52 -1.37
CA SER A 362 -3.87 13.18 -1.84
C SER A 362 -2.78 12.18 -2.23
N LEU A 363 -2.68 11.08 -1.50
CA LEU A 363 -1.75 9.99 -1.77
C LEU A 363 -2.10 9.28 -3.08
N GLN A 364 -3.37 8.96 -3.29
CA GLN A 364 -3.85 8.32 -4.53
C GLN A 364 -3.60 9.22 -5.75
N ASP A 365 -3.88 10.52 -5.65
CA ASP A 365 -3.65 11.48 -6.74
C ASP A 365 -2.16 11.60 -7.06
N THR A 366 -1.33 11.74 -6.02
CA THR A 366 0.14 11.84 -6.16
C THR A 366 0.72 10.60 -6.82
N ILE A 367 0.34 9.40 -6.38
CA ILE A 367 0.81 8.14 -6.94
C ILE A 367 0.33 7.97 -8.39
N SER A 368 -0.92 8.32 -8.69
CA SER A 368 -1.50 8.18 -10.03
C SER A 368 -0.74 9.04 -11.05
N ILE A 369 -0.49 10.31 -10.73
CA ILE A 369 0.28 11.21 -11.60
C ILE A 369 1.74 10.75 -11.70
N ALA A 370 2.37 10.38 -10.59
CA ALA A 370 3.77 9.95 -10.59
C ALA A 370 3.99 8.67 -11.42
N LEU A 371 3.08 7.70 -11.32
CA LEU A 371 3.11 6.48 -12.13
C LEU A 371 2.83 6.77 -13.61
N LEU A 372 1.93 7.70 -13.93
CA LEU A 372 1.68 8.10 -15.31
C LEU A 372 2.93 8.74 -15.95
N ILE A 373 3.61 9.63 -15.22
CA ILE A 373 4.88 10.24 -15.65
C ILE A 373 5.95 9.17 -15.79
N GLY A 374 6.08 8.27 -14.80
CA GLY A 374 7.05 7.17 -14.84
C GLY A 374 6.80 6.22 -16.02
N ALA A 375 5.53 5.94 -16.32
CA ALA A 375 5.12 5.14 -17.47
C ALA A 375 5.43 5.84 -18.79
N ALA A 376 5.24 7.15 -18.88
CA ALA A 376 5.61 7.93 -20.05
C ALA A 376 7.12 7.87 -20.33
N LEU A 377 7.95 7.99 -19.29
CA LEU A 377 9.41 7.83 -19.39
C LEU A 377 9.79 6.41 -19.81
N ALA A 378 9.14 5.40 -19.23
CA ALA A 378 9.37 4.00 -19.56
C ALA A 378 9.01 3.72 -21.03
N CYS A 379 7.81 4.12 -21.47
CA CYS A 379 7.35 3.93 -22.84
C CYS A 379 8.25 4.63 -23.86
N ASN A 380 8.67 5.87 -23.58
CA ASN A 380 9.56 6.62 -24.47
C ASN A 380 10.97 5.99 -24.54
N LYS A 381 11.44 5.37 -23.46
CA LYS A 381 12.69 4.59 -23.47
C LYS A 381 12.56 3.30 -24.28
N MET A 382 11.38 2.67 -24.31
CA MET A 382 11.14 1.46 -25.11
C MET A 382 10.99 1.78 -26.61
N ALA A 383 10.25 2.82 -26.94
CA ALA A 383 10.03 3.29 -28.30
C ALA A 383 10.06 4.83 -28.32
N PRO A 384 11.16 5.45 -28.77
CA PRO A 384 11.28 6.90 -28.87
C PRO A 384 10.11 7.52 -29.65
N ASP A 385 9.57 8.63 -29.14
CA ASP A 385 8.46 9.42 -29.68
C ASP A 385 7.08 8.72 -29.67
N ILE A 386 7.00 7.47 -30.16
CA ILE A 386 5.77 6.67 -30.19
C ILE A 386 5.32 6.30 -28.77
N GLY A 387 6.26 6.15 -27.83
CA GLY A 387 5.97 5.83 -26.44
C GLY A 387 5.07 6.86 -25.75
N TYR A 388 5.26 8.15 -26.04
CA TYR A 388 4.40 9.21 -25.51
C TYR A 388 3.01 9.20 -26.15
N PHE A 389 2.93 8.97 -27.47
CA PHE A 389 1.66 8.79 -28.15
C PHE A 389 0.85 7.64 -27.53
N TRP A 390 1.49 6.49 -27.29
CA TRP A 390 0.85 5.32 -26.71
C TRP A 390 0.30 5.57 -25.31
N ILE A 391 1.10 6.13 -24.40
CA ILE A 391 0.67 6.33 -23.01
C ILE A 391 -0.43 7.39 -22.89
N ILE A 392 -0.34 8.48 -23.65
CA ILE A 392 -1.36 9.55 -23.64
C ILE A 392 -2.65 9.02 -24.25
N GLY A 393 -2.57 8.29 -25.36
CA GLY A 393 -3.71 7.64 -25.98
C GLY A 393 -4.40 6.65 -25.03
N ALA A 394 -3.63 5.76 -24.40
CA ALA A 394 -4.15 4.79 -23.43
C ALA A 394 -4.86 5.48 -22.24
N TRP A 395 -4.28 6.57 -21.71
CA TRP A 395 -4.88 7.35 -20.63
C TRP A 395 -6.21 7.99 -21.02
N LEU A 396 -6.25 8.67 -22.18
CA LEU A 396 -7.46 9.35 -22.65
C LEU A 396 -8.56 8.36 -23.04
N LEU A 397 -8.21 7.25 -23.67
CA LEU A 397 -9.15 6.17 -24.00
C LEU A 397 -9.74 5.53 -22.75
N ASN A 398 -8.92 5.31 -21.70
CA ASN A 398 -9.41 4.79 -20.42
C ASN A 398 -10.52 5.68 -19.82
N LYS A 399 -10.37 7.01 -19.90
CA LYS A 399 -11.39 7.96 -19.42
C LYS A 399 -12.70 7.92 -20.23
N LYS A 400 -12.70 7.31 -21.42
CA LYS A 400 -13.89 7.14 -22.28
C LYS A 400 -14.48 5.73 -22.21
N MET A 401 -13.86 4.80 -21.48
CA MET A 401 -14.38 3.44 -21.32
C MET A 401 -15.61 3.40 -20.40
N LYS A 402 -16.55 2.49 -20.70
CA LYS A 402 -17.73 2.23 -19.83
C LYS A 402 -17.34 1.75 -18.42
N LYS A 403 -16.20 1.06 -18.31
CA LYS A 403 -15.62 0.56 -17.06
C LYS A 403 -14.14 0.96 -17.04
N PRO A 404 -13.80 2.19 -16.62
CA PRO A 404 -12.42 2.64 -16.62
C PRO A 404 -11.58 1.83 -15.64
N LEU A 405 -10.32 1.59 -16.01
CA LEU A 405 -9.30 1.13 -15.08
C LEU A 405 -9.04 2.23 -14.05
N VAL A 406 -8.64 1.81 -12.84
CA VAL A 406 -8.20 2.73 -11.79
C VAL A 406 -7.03 3.56 -12.31
N ASP A 407 -7.04 4.87 -12.04
CA ASP A 407 -6.05 5.81 -12.59
C ASP A 407 -4.59 5.37 -12.34
N MET A 408 -4.24 4.94 -11.13
CA MET A 408 -2.90 4.41 -10.82
C MET A 408 -2.50 3.14 -11.58
N ALA A 409 -3.46 2.40 -12.14
CA ALA A 409 -3.21 1.18 -12.90
C ALA A 409 -2.91 1.44 -14.39
N VAL A 410 -3.40 2.54 -14.95
CA VAL A 410 -3.33 2.81 -16.39
C VAL A 410 -1.89 2.90 -16.86
N GLY A 411 -1.05 3.63 -16.13
CA GLY A 411 0.36 3.83 -16.47
C GLY A 411 1.13 2.52 -16.62
N PRO A 412 1.23 1.72 -15.54
CA PRO A 412 1.95 0.44 -15.58
C PRO A 412 1.39 -0.55 -16.62
N ILE A 413 0.07 -0.66 -16.76
CA ILE A 413 -0.55 -1.57 -17.75
C ILE A 413 -0.17 -1.14 -19.17
N ALA A 414 -0.27 0.16 -19.48
CA ALA A 414 0.07 0.67 -20.81
C ALA A 414 1.55 0.45 -21.13
N ALA A 415 2.46 0.62 -20.16
CA ALA A 415 3.88 0.37 -20.35
C ALA A 415 4.20 -1.11 -20.63
N ILE A 416 3.58 -2.04 -19.89
CA ILE A 416 3.74 -3.48 -20.14
C ILE A 416 3.13 -3.85 -21.51
N ALA A 417 1.94 -3.33 -21.83
CA ALA A 417 1.28 -3.58 -23.10
C ALA A 417 2.12 -3.11 -24.29
N LEU A 418 2.77 -1.94 -24.18
CA LEU A 418 3.71 -1.47 -25.20
C LEU A 418 4.91 -2.40 -25.33
N GLY A 419 5.52 -2.81 -24.22
CA GLY A 419 6.64 -3.75 -24.24
C GLY A 419 6.32 -5.07 -24.94
N ILE A 420 5.12 -5.62 -24.70
CA ILE A 420 4.62 -6.81 -25.40
C ILE A 420 4.38 -6.50 -26.89
N LEU A 421 3.73 -5.38 -27.21
CA LEU A 421 3.45 -4.97 -28.58
C LEU A 421 4.73 -4.80 -29.41
N LEU A 422 5.77 -4.17 -28.87
CA LEU A 422 7.05 -3.98 -29.56
C LEU A 422 7.72 -5.31 -29.89
N ASN A 423 7.59 -6.32 -29.02
CA ASN A 423 8.06 -7.67 -29.32
C ASN A 423 7.27 -8.31 -30.46
N ILE A 424 5.95 -8.11 -30.53
CA ILE A 424 5.11 -8.59 -31.64
C ILE A 424 5.49 -7.87 -32.94
N LEU A 425 5.63 -6.54 -32.91
CA LEU A 425 6.03 -5.73 -34.07
C LEU A 425 7.41 -6.15 -34.61
N ARG A 426 8.32 -6.54 -33.71
CA ARG A 426 9.63 -7.06 -34.09
C ARG A 426 9.60 -8.44 -34.74
N LEU A 427 8.65 -9.29 -34.34
CA LEU A 427 8.43 -10.59 -35.00
C LEU A 427 7.90 -10.43 -36.44
N ILE A 428 7.23 -9.32 -36.74
CA ILE A 428 6.71 -9.00 -38.09
C ILE A 428 7.53 -7.94 -38.84
N HIS A 429 8.76 -7.66 -38.36
CA HIS A 429 9.71 -6.70 -38.96
C HIS A 429 9.20 -5.26 -39.11
N LEU A 430 8.26 -4.83 -38.26
CA LEU A 430 7.75 -3.45 -38.21
C LEU A 430 8.39 -2.61 -37.08
N PHE A 431 9.27 -3.21 -36.29
CA PHE A 431 10.09 -2.61 -35.24
C PHE A 431 11.38 -3.42 -35.11
#